data_AF-A0A1Y3B3G3-F1
#
_entry.id   AF-A0A1Y3B3G3-F1
#
_cell.length_a   1.000
_cell.length_b   1.000
_cell.length_c   1.000
_cell.angle_alpha   90.00
_cell.angle_beta   90.00
_cell.angle_gamma   90.00
#
_symmetry.space_group_name_H-M   'P 1'
#
loop_
_entity.id
_entity.type
_entity.pdbx_description
1 polymer ?
#
loop_
_entity_poly.entity_id
_entity_poly.type
_entity_poly.pdbx_seq_one_letter_code
_entity_poly.pdbx_strand_id
1 'polypeptide(L)'
;MINPTQNIEQPKSVQPVPEHPRRDNVFCLSTSFGDAYLFDATSLPERDQWLQVIHTACAAQIARNSGRCTISHYLVEQYQRIEQIVEQDYQQRQEAEILLTCCTDDKQKQQLMNHVFMLEEKIERNRIEIFRLKSYFAALTNDEGPNPKTLLSQASRRTKAQLNRIGVFTVSSLHGIK
;
A
#
# COMPACT_ATOMS: atom_id res chain seq x y z
N MET A 1 -8.00 -2.73 -35.46
CA MET A 1 -7.74 -1.84 -34.31
C MET A 1 -8.74 -2.21 -33.22
N ILE A 2 -8.27 -2.76 -32.11
CA ILE A 2 -9.13 -3.00 -30.95
C ILE A 2 -9.39 -1.63 -30.35
N ASN A 3 -10.65 -1.19 -30.36
CA ASN A 3 -11.05 0.05 -29.70
C ASN A 3 -11.07 -0.28 -28.19
N PRO A 4 -10.18 0.28 -27.35
CA PRO A 4 -10.24 0.02 -25.92
C PRO A 4 -11.55 0.65 -25.42
N THR A 5 -12.48 -0.20 -24.99
CA THR A 5 -13.80 0.24 -24.53
C THR A 5 -13.71 1.07 -23.25
N GLN A 6 -12.67 0.87 -22.42
CA GLN A 6 -12.33 1.67 -21.24
C GLN A 6 -10.82 1.56 -20.93
N ASN A 7 -10.19 2.67 -20.52
CA ASN A 7 -8.80 2.69 -20.04
C ASN A 7 -8.78 2.67 -18.51
N ILE A 8 -7.96 1.80 -17.90
CA ILE A 8 -7.68 1.84 -16.46
C ILE A 8 -6.54 2.84 -16.26
N GLU A 9 -6.84 4.00 -15.70
CA GLU A 9 -5.84 5.02 -15.40
C GLU A 9 -5.10 4.68 -14.08
N GLN A 10 -3.77 4.73 -14.13
CA GLN A 10 -2.89 4.71 -12.95
C GLN A 10 -3.06 3.53 -11.98
N PRO A 11 -2.75 2.29 -12.41
CA PRO A 11 -2.62 1.17 -11.48
C PRO A 11 -1.59 1.48 -10.38
N LYS A 12 -1.99 1.31 -9.12
CA LYS A 12 -1.17 1.64 -7.95
C LYS A 12 -0.80 0.40 -7.13
N SER A 13 -1.59 -0.66 -7.16
CA SER A 13 -1.21 -1.96 -6.57
C SER A 13 -1.88 -3.10 -7.33
N VAL A 14 -1.21 -4.25 -7.41
CA VAL A 14 -1.82 -5.52 -7.84
C VAL A 14 -1.44 -6.64 -6.88
N GLN A 15 -2.41 -7.48 -6.50
CA GLN A 15 -2.22 -8.54 -5.51
C GLN A 15 -3.01 -9.81 -5.88
N PRO A 16 -2.48 -11.01 -5.59
CA PRO A 16 -3.26 -12.23 -5.76
C PRO A 16 -4.40 -12.28 -4.74
N VAL A 17 -5.52 -12.91 -5.12
CA VAL A 17 -6.68 -13.13 -4.24
C VAL A 17 -6.92 -14.64 -4.11
N PRO A 18 -6.03 -15.38 -3.41
CA PRO A 18 -6.14 -16.84 -3.28
C PRO A 18 -7.39 -17.29 -2.53
N GLU A 19 -8.00 -16.42 -1.73
CA GLU A 19 -9.23 -16.69 -0.98
C GLU A 19 -10.52 -16.55 -1.82
N HIS A 20 -10.42 -16.27 -3.12
CA HIS A 20 -11.60 -16.08 -3.96
C HIS A 20 -12.47 -17.36 -4.02
N PRO A 21 -13.78 -17.29 -3.76
CA PRO A 21 -14.60 -18.47 -3.44
C PRO A 21 -14.88 -19.41 -4.63
N ARG A 22 -14.60 -18.98 -5.87
CA ARG A 22 -15.01 -19.69 -7.09
C ARG A 22 -13.91 -19.89 -8.13
N ARG A 23 -12.76 -19.24 -7.96
CA ARG A 23 -11.72 -19.12 -9.00
C ARG A 23 -10.36 -19.06 -8.33
N ASP A 24 -9.39 -19.78 -8.89
CA ASP A 24 -8.09 -19.98 -8.24
C ASP A 24 -7.04 -18.92 -8.65
N ASN A 25 -7.19 -18.35 -9.84
CA ASN A 25 -6.17 -17.49 -10.47
C ASN A 25 -6.59 -16.02 -10.49
N VAL A 26 -7.34 -15.61 -9.47
CA VAL A 26 -7.83 -14.24 -9.35
C VAL A 26 -6.75 -13.32 -8.78
N PHE A 27 -6.67 -12.12 -9.33
CA PHE A 27 -5.91 -11.02 -8.78
C PHE A 27 -6.73 -9.73 -8.76
N CYS A 28 -6.37 -8.83 -7.85
CA CYS A 28 -7.01 -7.54 -7.67
C CYS A 28 -6.05 -6.42 -8.05
N LEU A 29 -6.53 -5.46 -8.83
CA LEU A 29 -5.83 -4.21 -9.17
C LEU A 29 -6.53 -3.06 -8.47
N SER A 30 -5.79 -2.22 -7.74
CA SER A 30 -6.30 -0.95 -7.22
C SER A 30 -5.68 0.27 -7.91
N THR A 31 -6.49 1.29 -8.14
CA THR A 31 -6.09 2.56 -8.79
C THR A 31 -5.76 3.62 -7.74
N SER A 32 -5.05 4.67 -8.14
CA SER A 32 -4.80 5.85 -7.29
C SER A 32 -6.06 6.58 -6.82
N PHE A 33 -7.22 6.30 -7.44
CA PHE A 33 -8.50 6.93 -7.12
C PHE A 33 -9.36 6.12 -6.14
N GLY A 34 -8.87 4.96 -5.69
CA GLY A 34 -9.57 4.09 -4.75
C GLY A 34 -10.48 3.04 -5.39
N ASP A 35 -10.49 2.95 -6.71
CA ASP A 35 -11.18 1.87 -7.42
C ASP A 35 -10.39 0.56 -7.30
N ALA A 36 -11.12 -0.56 -7.30
CA ALA A 36 -10.55 -1.89 -7.32
C ALA A 36 -11.25 -2.78 -8.36
N TYR A 37 -10.46 -3.54 -9.10
CA TYR A 37 -10.92 -4.41 -10.19
C TYR A 37 -10.40 -5.83 -9.96
N LEU A 38 -11.26 -6.84 -10.12
CA LEU A 38 -10.88 -8.24 -10.08
C LEU A 38 -10.66 -8.77 -11.50
N PHE A 39 -9.58 -9.51 -11.67
CA PHE A 39 -9.21 -10.18 -12.91
C PHE A 39 -9.03 -11.67 -12.64
N ASP A 40 -9.46 -12.50 -13.58
CA ASP A 40 -9.37 -13.95 -13.52
C ASP A 40 -8.44 -14.41 -14.65
N ALA A 41 -7.22 -14.83 -14.30
CA ALA A 41 -6.25 -15.34 -15.26
C ALA A 41 -6.54 -16.81 -15.61
N THR A 42 -6.05 -17.30 -16.74
CA THR A 42 -6.28 -18.68 -17.18
C THR A 42 -5.46 -19.70 -16.38
N SER A 43 -4.37 -19.27 -15.76
CA SER A 43 -3.48 -20.12 -14.96
C SER A 43 -2.70 -19.33 -13.91
N LEU A 44 -2.15 -20.03 -12.92
CA LEU A 44 -1.29 -19.44 -11.90
C LEU A 44 -0.04 -18.74 -12.50
N PRO A 45 0.71 -19.36 -13.44
CA PRO A 45 1.82 -18.67 -14.10
C PRO A 45 1.40 -17.40 -14.84
N GLU A 46 0.26 -17.43 -15.54
CA GLU A 46 -0.23 -16.24 -16.24
C GLU A 46 -0.61 -15.13 -15.25
N ARG A 47 -1.26 -15.47 -14.14
CA ARG A 47 -1.58 -14.51 -13.06
C ARG A 47 -0.31 -13.84 -12.56
N ASP A 48 0.72 -14.60 -12.22
CA ASP A 48 1.96 -14.07 -11.67
C ASP A 48 2.70 -13.21 -12.71
N GLN A 49 2.63 -13.59 -13.99
CA GLN A 49 3.10 -12.76 -15.09
C GLN A 49 2.34 -11.43 -15.18
N TRP A 50 1.01 -11.43 -15.05
CA TRP A 50 0.21 -10.19 -15.01
C TRP A 50 0.64 -9.26 -13.87
N LEU A 51 0.86 -9.81 -12.66
CA LEU A 51 1.34 -9.02 -11.52
C LEU A 51 2.70 -8.39 -11.82
N GLN A 52 3.63 -9.18 -12.36
CA GLN A 52 4.97 -8.73 -12.69
C GLN A 52 4.96 -7.61 -13.73
N VAL A 53 4.25 -7.78 -14.84
CA VAL A 53 4.24 -6.77 -15.93
C VAL A 53 3.57 -5.47 -15.49
N ILE A 54 2.50 -5.55 -14.69
CA ILE A 54 1.83 -4.34 -14.16
C ILE A 54 2.76 -3.59 -13.19
N HIS A 55 3.37 -4.29 -12.23
CA HIS A 55 4.35 -3.66 -11.32
C HIS A 55 5.54 -3.05 -12.08
N THR A 56 6.04 -3.73 -13.11
CA THR A 56 7.14 -3.25 -13.95
C THR A 56 6.74 -1.99 -14.72
N ALA A 57 5.54 -1.97 -15.30
CA ALA A 57 5.02 -0.78 -15.99
C ALA A 57 4.87 0.41 -15.03
N CYS A 58 4.39 0.17 -13.80
CA CYS A 58 4.30 1.21 -12.77
C CYS A 58 5.68 1.71 -12.32
N ALA A 59 6.66 0.82 -12.18
CA ALA A 59 8.04 1.18 -11.85
C ALA A 59 8.67 2.06 -12.95
N ALA A 60 8.45 1.70 -14.22
CA ALA A 60 8.88 2.49 -15.38
C ALA A 60 8.26 3.88 -15.40
N GLN A 61 6.97 4.00 -15.05
CA GLN A 61 6.30 5.29 -14.94
C GLN A 61 6.92 6.19 -13.86
N ILE A 62 7.27 5.62 -12.70
CA ILE A 62 7.93 6.35 -11.62
C ILE A 62 9.30 6.87 -12.07
N ALA A 63 10.09 6.04 -12.76
CA ALA A 63 11.41 6.44 -13.22
C ALA A 63 11.38 7.54 -14.28
N ARG A 64 10.40 7.48 -15.22
CA ARG A 64 10.21 8.55 -16.20
C ARG A 64 10.00 9.91 -15.55
N ASN A 65 9.30 9.93 -14.41
CA ASN A 65 9.02 11.17 -13.68
C ASN A 65 10.22 11.64 -12.83
N SER A 66 11.19 10.77 -12.52
CA SER A 66 12.31 11.11 -11.61
C SER A 66 13.59 11.56 -12.31
N GLY A 67 13.71 11.35 -13.63
CA GLY A 67 14.91 11.71 -14.41
C GLY A 67 16.16 10.88 -14.08
N ARG A 68 16.01 9.74 -13.40
CA ARG A 68 17.12 8.86 -12.96
C ARG A 68 17.40 7.73 -13.96
N CYS A 69 18.67 7.32 -14.08
CA CYS A 69 19.09 6.27 -15.02
C CYS A 69 18.78 4.84 -14.58
N THR A 70 18.68 4.56 -13.26
CA THR A 70 18.46 3.21 -12.72
C THR A 70 17.22 3.17 -11.83
N ILE A 71 16.15 2.57 -12.36
CA ILE A 71 14.84 2.46 -11.70
C ILE A 71 14.95 1.75 -10.35
N SER A 72 15.68 0.63 -10.31
CA SER A 72 15.88 -0.16 -9.09
C SER A 72 16.54 0.64 -7.98
N HIS A 73 17.63 1.35 -8.27
CA HIS A 73 18.32 2.21 -7.30
C HIS A 73 17.39 3.30 -6.77
N TYR A 74 16.62 3.94 -7.65
CA TYR A 74 15.67 4.97 -7.24
C TYR A 74 14.59 4.40 -6.30
N LEU A 75 14.01 3.23 -6.61
CA LEU A 75 13.02 2.60 -5.74
C LEU A 75 13.58 2.28 -4.35
N VAL A 76 14.82 1.75 -4.29
CA VAL A 76 15.54 1.46 -3.04
C VAL A 76 15.72 2.71 -2.19
N GLU A 77 16.26 3.77 -2.80
CA GLU A 77 16.42 5.07 -2.14
C GLU A 77 15.08 5.60 -1.60
N GLN A 78 14.01 5.49 -2.39
CA GLN A 78 12.69 5.99 -1.98
C GLN A 78 12.11 5.19 -0.81
N TYR A 79 12.07 3.86 -0.85
CA TYR A 79 11.46 3.12 0.25
C TYR A 79 12.30 3.20 1.52
N GLN A 80 13.64 3.24 1.43
CA GLN A 80 14.51 3.42 2.59
C GLN A 80 14.33 4.79 3.24
N ARG A 81 14.17 5.84 2.44
CA ARG A 81 13.85 7.19 2.95
C ARG A 81 12.51 7.19 3.69
N ILE A 82 11.49 6.53 3.15
CA ILE A 82 10.18 6.45 3.78
C ILE A 82 10.22 5.60 5.06
N GLU A 83 11.01 4.52 5.08
CA GLU A 83 11.25 3.71 6.29
C GLU A 83 11.82 4.56 7.43
N GLN A 84 12.79 5.43 7.16
CA GLN A 84 13.33 6.36 8.16
C GLN A 84 12.26 7.34 8.67
N ILE A 85 11.41 7.87 7.78
CA ILE A 85 10.30 8.75 8.17
C ILE A 85 9.29 8.01 9.06
N VAL A 86 8.95 6.76 8.71
CA VAL A 86 8.03 5.92 9.50
C VAL A 86 8.58 5.66 10.90
N GLU A 87 9.88 5.39 11.02
CA GLU A 87 10.52 5.17 12.32
C GLU A 87 10.45 6.43 13.19
N GLN A 88 10.75 7.60 12.64
CA GLN A 88 10.63 8.88 13.34
C GLN A 88 9.18 9.18 13.77
N ASP A 89 8.22 9.00 12.85
CA ASP A 89 6.80 9.21 13.15
C ASP A 89 6.30 8.23 14.22
N TYR A 90 6.81 7.00 14.23
CA TYR A 90 6.46 5.99 15.24
C TYR A 90 6.98 6.38 16.63
N GLN A 91 8.22 6.86 16.73
CA GLN A 91 8.79 7.37 17.98
C GLN A 91 7.99 8.57 18.51
N GLN A 92 7.70 9.55 17.65
CA GLN A 92 6.86 10.71 18.01
C GLN A 92 5.47 10.30 18.49
N ARG A 93 4.88 9.27 17.87
CA ARG A 93 3.57 8.75 18.27
C ARG A 93 3.63 8.15 19.68
N GLN A 94 4.65 7.34 19.97
CA GLN A 94 4.85 6.74 21.30
C GLN A 94 5.08 7.82 22.36
N GLU A 95 5.87 8.84 22.07
CA GLU A 95 6.07 9.99 22.95
C GLU A 95 4.75 10.73 23.23
N ALA A 96 3.95 11.00 22.19
CA ALA A 96 2.65 11.64 22.34
C ALA A 96 1.65 10.78 23.14
N GLU A 97 1.67 9.45 22.96
CA GLU A 97 0.89 8.51 23.76
C GLU A 97 1.30 8.55 25.24
N ILE A 98 2.59 8.61 25.55
CA ILE A 98 3.09 8.73 26.94
C ILE A 98 2.63 10.06 27.55
N LEU A 99 2.78 11.18 26.83
CA LEU A 99 2.31 12.50 27.29
C LEU A 99 0.80 12.51 27.58
N LEU A 100 0.01 11.77 26.80
CA LEU A 100 -1.43 11.66 27.01
C LEU A 100 -1.77 11.02 28.37
N THR A 101 -0.95 10.09 28.87
CA THR A 101 -1.21 9.38 30.14
C THR A 101 -1.05 10.27 31.38
N CYS A 102 -0.23 11.32 31.29
CA CYS A 102 0.02 12.25 32.39
C CYS A 102 -0.62 13.64 32.19
N CYS A 103 -1.30 13.86 31.05
CA CYS A 103 -1.94 15.13 30.74
C CYS A 103 -3.26 15.31 31.50
N THR A 104 -3.34 16.39 32.28
CA THR A 104 -4.53 16.75 33.08
C THR A 104 -5.38 17.85 32.46
N ASP A 105 -4.83 18.65 31.54
CA ASP A 105 -5.55 19.70 30.82
C ASP A 105 -6.34 19.12 29.64
N ASP A 106 -7.67 19.28 29.65
CA ASP A 106 -8.55 18.68 28.64
C ASP A 106 -8.27 19.19 27.22
N LYS A 107 -7.88 20.47 27.07
CA LYS A 107 -7.60 21.06 25.76
C LYS A 107 -6.30 20.48 25.18
N GLN A 108 -5.24 20.39 25.98
CA GLN A 108 -3.97 19.79 25.61
C GLN A 108 -4.14 18.29 25.33
N LYS A 109 -4.94 17.59 26.14
CA LYS A 109 -5.27 16.19 25.92
C LYS A 109 -5.93 15.97 24.56
N GLN A 110 -6.91 16.80 24.19
CA GLN A 110 -7.55 16.71 22.87
C GLN A 110 -6.57 16.99 21.72
N GLN A 111 -5.65 17.94 21.89
CA GLN A 111 -4.61 18.23 20.89
C GLN A 111 -3.65 17.04 20.71
N LEU A 112 -3.22 16.40 21.81
CA LEU A 112 -2.38 15.20 21.78
C LEU A 112 -3.10 14.02 21.11
N MET A 113 -4.39 13.79 21.41
CA MET A 113 -5.18 12.75 20.74
C MET A 113 -5.24 12.96 19.23
N ASN A 114 -5.46 14.21 18.79
CA ASN A 114 -5.48 14.54 17.37
C ASN A 114 -4.10 14.34 16.73
N HIS A 115 -3.02 14.68 17.45
CA HIS A 115 -1.66 14.48 16.97
C HIS A 115 -1.31 12.99 16.80
N VAL A 116 -1.63 12.16 17.79
CA VAL A 116 -1.49 10.69 17.72
C VAL A 116 -2.25 10.15 16.51
N PHE A 117 -3.51 10.56 16.34
CA PHE A 117 -4.33 10.14 15.19
C PHE A 117 -3.70 10.52 13.84
N MET A 118 -3.19 11.74 13.71
CA MET A 118 -2.52 12.19 12.48
C MET A 118 -1.24 11.40 12.18
N LEU A 119 -0.46 11.06 13.21
CA LEU A 119 0.73 10.22 13.08
C LEU A 119 0.36 8.79 12.68
N GLU A 120 -0.69 8.19 13.26
CA GLU A 120 -1.18 6.87 12.85
C GLU A 120 -1.56 6.83 11.37
N GLU A 121 -2.34 7.80 10.91
CA GLU A 121 -2.72 7.90 9.49
C GLU A 121 -1.51 8.09 8.58
N LYS A 122 -0.53 8.90 9.00
CA LYS A 122 0.71 9.13 8.24
C LYS A 122 1.56 7.87 8.15
N ILE A 123 1.73 7.15 9.26
CA ILE A 123 2.48 5.88 9.32
C ILE A 123 1.85 4.84 8.40
N GLU A 124 0.52 4.69 8.44
CA GLU A 124 -0.18 3.72 7.59
C GLU A 124 -0.03 4.05 6.10
N ARG A 125 -0.22 5.32 5.70
CA ARG A 125 0.00 5.76 4.31
C ARG A 125 1.41 5.47 3.83
N ASN A 126 2.41 5.77 4.66
CA ASN A 126 3.81 5.53 4.33
C ASN A 126 4.14 4.02 4.25
N ARG A 127 3.52 3.17 5.09
CA ARG A 127 3.70 1.71 5.02
C ARG A 127 3.11 1.11 3.74
N ILE A 128 1.94 1.61 3.30
CA ILE A 128 1.34 1.22 2.02
C ILE A 128 2.26 1.62 0.87
N GLU A 129 2.86 2.82 0.94
CA GLU A 129 3.80 3.29 -0.07
C GLU A 129 5.09 2.46 -0.10
N ILE A 130 5.66 2.11 1.05
CA ILE A 130 6.81 1.20 1.14
C ILE A 130 6.47 -0.16 0.51
N PHE A 131 5.32 -0.74 0.85
CA PHE A 131 4.85 -2.00 0.28
C PHE A 131 4.76 -1.93 -1.25
N ARG A 132 4.21 -0.84 -1.77
CA ARG A 132 4.10 -0.58 -3.21
C ARG A 132 5.47 -0.52 -3.89
N LEU A 133 6.38 0.29 -3.36
CA LEU A 133 7.73 0.45 -3.92
C LEU A 133 8.54 -0.86 -3.86
N LYS A 134 8.42 -1.63 -2.77
CA LYS A 134 9.05 -2.96 -2.65
C LYS A 134 8.46 -3.97 -3.63
N SER A 135 7.14 -3.93 -3.87
CA SER A 135 6.49 -4.78 -4.88
C SER A 135 7.00 -4.48 -6.28
N TYR A 136 7.26 -3.21 -6.58
CA TYR A 136 7.80 -2.76 -7.86
C TYR A 136 9.26 -3.20 -8.04
N PHE A 137 10.06 -3.05 -6.99
CA PHE A 137 11.44 -3.51 -6.97
C PHE A 137 11.52 -5.02 -7.21
N ALA A 138 10.74 -5.81 -6.45
CA ALA A 138 10.70 -7.26 -6.59
C ALA A 138 10.32 -7.71 -8.01
N ALA A 139 9.36 -7.03 -8.65
CA ALA A 139 8.98 -7.31 -10.04
C ALA A 139 10.12 -7.06 -11.06
N LEU A 140 10.97 -6.06 -10.80
CA LEU A 140 12.14 -5.76 -11.64
C LEU A 140 13.30 -6.74 -11.42
N THR A 141 13.48 -7.22 -10.20
CA THR A 141 14.59 -8.13 -9.85
C THR A 141 14.23 -9.60 -9.92
N ASN A 142 12.95 -9.93 -10.11
CA ASN A 142 12.39 -11.28 -9.96
C ASN A 142 12.58 -11.84 -8.53
N ASP A 143 12.63 -10.95 -7.54
CA ASP A 143 12.68 -11.35 -6.12
C ASP A 143 11.28 -11.61 -5.56
N GLU A 144 11.22 -12.20 -4.37
CA GLU A 144 9.99 -12.33 -3.61
C GLU A 144 9.45 -10.94 -3.18
N GLY A 145 8.17 -10.69 -3.47
CA GLY A 145 7.49 -9.46 -3.07
C GLY A 145 7.26 -9.35 -1.56
N PRO A 146 6.91 -8.14 -1.06
CA PRO A 146 6.61 -7.95 0.35
C PRO A 146 5.37 -8.74 0.79
N ASN A 147 5.38 -9.26 2.02
CA ASN A 147 4.27 -10.05 2.55
C ASN A 147 3.05 -9.17 2.87
N PRO A 148 1.88 -9.38 2.21
CA PRO A 148 0.68 -8.58 2.44
C PRO A 148 0.11 -8.71 3.85
N LYS A 149 0.28 -9.88 4.50
CA LYS A 149 -0.19 -10.10 5.87
C LYS A 149 0.57 -9.21 6.88
N THR A 150 1.84 -8.94 6.63
CA THR A 150 2.64 -8.03 7.47
C THR A 150 2.06 -6.63 7.43
N LEU A 151 1.73 -6.11 6.23
CA LEU A 151 1.10 -4.80 6.08
C LEU A 151 -0.29 -4.74 6.73
N LEU A 152 -1.12 -5.76 6.50
CA LEU A 152 -2.49 -5.79 7.02
C LEU A 152 -2.56 -5.94 8.54
N SER A 153 -1.65 -6.70 9.15
CA SER A 153 -1.61 -6.85 10.62
C SER A 153 -1.33 -5.52 11.33
N GLN A 154 -0.58 -4.65 10.67
CA GLN A 154 -0.16 -3.33 11.11
C GLN A 154 -1.22 -2.23 10.96
N ALA A 155 -2.37 -2.52 10.35
CA ALA A 155 -3.47 -1.56 10.28
C ALA A 155 -4.02 -1.21 11.67
N SER A 156 -4.32 0.06 11.87
CA SER A 156 -4.91 0.65 13.07
C SER A 156 -6.29 0.07 13.35
N ARG A 157 -6.76 0.20 14.59
CA ARG A 157 -8.10 -0.27 14.98
C ARG A 157 -9.19 0.41 14.14
N ARG A 158 -9.02 1.71 13.85
CA ARG A 158 -9.96 2.49 13.03
C ARG A 158 -9.98 2.00 11.60
N THR A 159 -8.81 1.80 10.99
CA THR A 159 -8.66 1.26 9.64
C THR A 159 -9.28 -0.13 9.54
N LYS A 160 -9.02 -1.02 10.50
CA LYS A 160 -9.66 -2.34 10.59
C LYS A 160 -11.19 -2.24 10.68
N ALA A 161 -11.72 -1.31 11.48
CA ALA A 161 -13.16 -1.09 11.56
C ALA A 161 -13.77 -0.59 10.24
N GLN A 162 -13.07 0.26 9.50
CA GLN A 162 -13.50 0.72 8.17
C GLN A 162 -13.50 -0.42 7.15
N LEU A 163 -12.42 -1.20 7.10
CA LEU A 163 -12.32 -2.37 6.21
C LEU A 163 -13.39 -3.41 6.52
N ASN A 164 -13.70 -3.65 7.79
CA ASN A 164 -14.80 -4.54 8.19
C ASN A 164 -16.16 -4.07 7.71
N ARG A 165 -16.42 -2.76 7.64
CA ARG A 165 -17.67 -2.21 7.09
C ARG A 165 -17.77 -2.41 5.57
N ILE A 166 -16.63 -2.39 4.89
CA ILE A 166 -16.53 -2.68 3.45
C ILE A 166 -16.67 -4.19 3.19
N GLY A 167 -16.36 -5.03 4.20
CA GLY A 167 -16.45 -6.48 4.12
C GLY A 167 -15.28 -7.14 3.37
N VAL A 168 -14.24 -6.37 3.05
CA VAL A 168 -13.05 -6.82 2.33
C VAL A 168 -11.81 -6.38 3.10
N PHE A 169 -10.94 -7.33 3.44
CA PHE A 169 -9.71 -7.10 4.22
C PHE A 169 -8.47 -7.53 3.44
N THR A 170 -8.15 -6.76 2.40
CA THR A 170 -7.00 -6.98 1.51
C THR A 170 -6.13 -5.73 1.41
N VAL A 171 -4.92 -5.87 0.86
CA VAL A 171 -4.05 -4.71 0.60
C VAL A 171 -4.73 -3.72 -0.36
N SER A 172 -5.49 -4.21 -1.33
CA SER A 172 -6.26 -3.37 -2.27
C SER A 172 -7.34 -2.56 -1.56
N SER A 173 -8.10 -3.15 -0.61
CA SER A 173 -9.09 -2.40 0.16
C SER A 173 -8.44 -1.44 1.16
N LEU A 174 -7.31 -1.81 1.76
CA LEU A 174 -6.51 -0.92 2.62
C LEU A 174 -6.03 0.30 1.84
N HIS A 175 -5.56 0.07 0.62
CA HIS A 175 -5.13 1.11 -0.29
C HIS A 175 -6.28 2.04 -0.71
N GLY A 176 -7.46 1.50 -0.99
CA GLY A 176 -8.61 2.30 -1.44
C GLY A 176 -9.19 3.26 -0.38
N ILE A 177 -8.87 3.07 0.90
CA ILE A 177 -9.35 3.93 2.00
C ILE A 177 -8.31 4.94 2.49
N LYS A 178 -7.14 5.04 1.85
CA LYS A 178 -6.01 5.88 2.27
C LYS A 178 -5.56 6.87 1.21
#